data_AF-A0A7W0HZY6-F1
#
_entry.id   AF-A0A7W0HZY6-F1
#
_cell.length_a   1.000
_cell.length_b   1.000
_cell.length_c   1.000
_cell.angle_alpha   90.00
_cell.angle_beta   90.00
_cell.angle_gamma   90.00
#
_symmetry.space_group_name_H-M   'P 1'
#
loop_
_entity.id
_entity.type
_entity.pdbx_description
1 polymer ?
#
loop_
_entity_poly.entity_id
_entity_poly.type
_entity_poly.pdbx_seq_one_letter_code
_entity_poly.pdbx_strand_id
1 'polypeptide(L)'
;MKKRRNTSLVLASLFTLLLASNVVLAANAAPTEVRIDQVQVQEYATQYIEKEYPFAKDQLLFVDYQENTFVKPNFYNIRYMRAIDGIRYPGNYINLDIDKTGKVVDKQILWDKNVQLPESEPVISAEEARAKFTEQLVPTFSQVFPEQLNKGEKKIGIYETVLSDDWQVDAVTGKVQGGMKQPALEQNTKMSSTNKEIVQPVDSAEKALKRASELAVIPTNALNPLIYQVVEGLNSNLSGPFWKVIWRKPIGTEYCSSSVEIQQSTGELTSLSNSCPLDGKHLIVEDEAKQISADYLKKVLPQVASALTLYAIHESSLTLPTRMGDRVYTLTYTANLSGIYYGHVSILIDIQSGEVISVNNSLKGTLPTDIPQFDEPKLKSMLLKAYDVIPTYYTPPLNLINKKEDEIIQTNPVTITEDPVKPVLVYTLVRKANYSNYFLDAKDAVWRDFSTAKLITIDQIESRK
;
A
#
# COMPACT_ATOMS: atom_id res chain seq x y z
N MET A 1 58.08 58.91 -54.95
CA MET A 1 58.94 59.92 -54.27
C MET A 1 58.66 59.79 -52.77
N LYS A 2 59.53 59.56 -51.80
CA LYS A 2 60.99 59.37 -51.56
C LYS A 2 61.09 58.19 -50.56
N LYS A 3 61.92 57.14 -50.76
CA LYS A 3 63.25 56.90 -50.14
C LYS A 3 63.30 57.23 -48.62
N ARG A 4 63.89 56.47 -47.69
CA ARG A 4 64.75 55.26 -47.66
C ARG A 4 65.08 55.00 -46.16
N ARG A 5 65.33 53.73 -45.76
CA ARG A 5 66.40 53.24 -44.82
C ARG A 5 66.45 53.80 -43.38
N ASN A 6 66.97 53.15 -42.33
CA ASN A 6 67.35 51.78 -41.95
C ASN A 6 67.85 51.91 -40.48
N THR A 7 67.77 50.82 -39.70
CA THR A 7 68.75 50.40 -38.66
C THR A 7 69.04 51.24 -37.40
N SER A 8 68.69 50.64 -36.26
CA SER A 8 69.61 50.11 -35.22
C SER A 8 69.82 50.84 -33.88
N LEU A 9 69.67 50.02 -32.81
CA LEU A 9 70.47 49.92 -31.57
C LEU A 9 70.26 51.03 -30.49
N VAL A 10 70.26 50.80 -29.16
CA VAL A 10 70.34 49.60 -28.30
C VAL A 10 70.24 50.01 -26.80
N LEU A 11 69.74 49.08 -25.96
CA LEU A 11 69.88 48.92 -24.48
C LEU A 11 69.44 50.07 -23.54
N ALA A 12 68.96 49.86 -22.30
CA ALA A 12 69.08 48.73 -21.39
C ALA A 12 68.06 48.81 -20.22
N SER A 13 67.89 47.67 -19.54
CA SER A 13 67.52 47.52 -18.12
C SER A 13 66.07 47.73 -17.69
N LEU A 14 65.31 46.63 -17.61
CA LEU A 14 64.80 46.12 -16.32
C LEU A 14 64.37 44.66 -16.51
N PHE A 15 65.29 43.74 -16.21
CA PHE A 15 65.06 42.29 -16.17
C PHE A 15 65.35 41.85 -14.74
N THR A 16 64.33 41.75 -13.89
CA THR A 16 64.29 40.92 -12.67
C THR A 16 62.91 41.08 -12.00
N LEU A 17 62.32 39.95 -11.59
CA LEU A 17 60.97 39.76 -11.02
C LEU A 17 59.79 39.77 -12.00
N LEU A 18 59.65 38.71 -12.82
CA LEU A 18 58.34 38.16 -13.22
C LEU A 18 58.50 36.77 -13.87
N LEU A 19 59.21 35.86 -13.20
CA LEU A 19 59.23 34.42 -13.51
C LEU A 19 59.13 33.62 -12.21
N ALA A 20 58.04 33.84 -11.46
CA ALA A 20 57.64 33.01 -10.33
C ALA A 20 56.13 33.06 -10.08
N SER A 21 55.31 33.11 -11.15
CA SER A 21 53.85 33.13 -11.00
C SER A 21 53.09 32.25 -12.00
N ASN A 22 53.79 31.49 -12.86
CA ASN A 22 53.15 30.54 -13.80
C ASN A 22 53.61 29.09 -13.62
N VAL A 23 54.21 28.74 -12.48
CA VAL A 23 54.54 27.35 -12.11
C VAL A 23 54.13 27.09 -10.67
N VAL A 24 52.88 27.37 -10.30
CA VAL A 24 52.07 26.64 -9.29
C VAL A 24 50.62 27.07 -9.50
N LEU A 25 49.99 26.66 -10.60
CA LEU A 25 48.52 26.53 -10.68
C LEU A 25 48.14 25.49 -11.75
N ALA A 26 48.92 24.42 -11.81
CA ALA A 26 48.59 23.17 -12.48
C ALA A 26 48.86 22.02 -11.49
N ALA A 27 48.27 22.16 -10.30
CA ALA A 27 48.26 21.14 -9.24
C ALA A 27 47.06 21.44 -8.34
N ASN A 28 45.85 21.12 -8.85
CA ASN A 28 44.58 20.93 -8.12
C ASN A 28 43.34 21.01 -9.03
N ALA A 29 43.44 20.60 -10.30
CA ALA A 29 42.29 19.94 -10.90
C ALA A 29 42.29 18.52 -10.32
N ALA A 30 41.34 18.23 -9.43
CA ALA A 30 41.11 16.87 -8.95
C ALA A 30 41.07 15.91 -10.16
N PRO A 31 41.61 14.69 -10.05
CA PRO A 31 41.47 13.72 -11.14
C PRO A 31 40.00 13.67 -11.51
N THR A 32 39.68 13.90 -12.78
CA THR A 32 38.34 13.71 -13.31
C THR A 32 38.01 12.26 -13.04
N GLU A 33 37.26 12.02 -11.96
CA GLU A 33 36.91 10.69 -11.51
C GLU A 33 36.20 10.00 -12.69
N VAL A 34 36.81 8.95 -13.22
CA VAL A 34 36.25 8.19 -14.34
C VAL A 34 34.95 7.59 -13.82
N ARG A 35 33.83 8.21 -14.19
CA ARG A 35 32.51 7.73 -13.84
C ARG A 35 32.13 6.67 -14.85
N ILE A 36 31.98 5.45 -14.38
CA ILE A 36 31.45 4.37 -15.22
C ILE A 36 29.97 4.62 -15.51
N ASP A 37 29.57 4.41 -16.76
CA ASP A 37 28.16 4.41 -17.16
C ASP A 37 27.49 3.07 -16.83
N GLN A 38 26.15 2.99 -16.99
CA GLN A 38 25.38 1.80 -16.60
C GLN A 38 25.80 0.53 -17.35
N VAL A 39 26.18 0.64 -18.63
CA VAL A 39 26.61 -0.51 -19.44
C VAL A 39 27.95 -1.03 -18.92
N GLN A 40 28.88 -0.12 -18.65
CA GLN A 40 30.19 -0.45 -18.06
C GLN A 40 30.06 -1.08 -16.67
N VAL A 41 29.13 -0.59 -15.85
CA VAL A 41 28.84 -1.18 -14.53
C VAL A 41 28.34 -2.61 -14.66
N GLN A 42 27.44 -2.88 -15.61
CA GLN A 42 26.89 -4.22 -15.83
C GLN A 42 27.95 -5.20 -16.34
N GLU A 43 28.81 -4.79 -17.26
CA GLU A 43 29.93 -5.60 -17.72
C GLU A 43 30.89 -5.93 -16.57
N TYR A 44 31.23 -4.92 -15.76
CA TYR A 44 32.07 -5.10 -14.58
C TYR A 44 31.43 -6.04 -13.56
N ALA A 45 30.15 -5.87 -13.25
CA ALA A 45 29.40 -6.73 -12.32
C ALA A 45 29.39 -8.19 -12.81
N THR A 46 29.20 -8.41 -14.11
CA THR A 46 29.22 -9.74 -14.71
C THR A 46 30.60 -10.38 -14.52
N GLN A 47 31.67 -9.69 -14.88
CA GLN A 47 33.05 -10.18 -14.73
C GLN A 47 33.41 -10.45 -13.26
N TYR A 48 32.96 -9.59 -12.34
CA TYR A 48 33.15 -9.76 -10.91
C TYR A 48 32.50 -11.05 -10.42
N ILE A 49 31.24 -11.32 -10.80
CA ILE A 49 30.53 -12.53 -10.38
C ILE A 49 31.17 -13.77 -10.98
N GLU A 50 31.55 -13.76 -12.27
CA GLU A 50 32.22 -14.90 -12.89
C GLU A 50 33.52 -15.29 -12.20
N LYS A 51 34.26 -14.29 -11.70
CA LYS A 51 35.52 -14.50 -10.99
C LYS A 51 35.31 -14.98 -9.55
N GLU A 52 34.46 -14.31 -8.79
CA GLU A 52 34.31 -14.54 -7.35
C GLU A 52 33.31 -15.66 -7.02
N TYR A 53 32.34 -15.91 -7.92
CA TYR A 53 31.26 -16.87 -7.78
C TYR A 53 31.11 -17.75 -9.05
N PRO A 54 32.16 -18.50 -9.45
CA PRO A 54 32.16 -19.26 -10.69
C PRO A 54 31.04 -20.32 -10.77
N PHE A 55 30.54 -20.80 -9.63
CA PHE A 55 29.42 -21.74 -9.55
C PHE A 55 28.10 -21.15 -10.06
N ALA A 56 27.96 -19.82 -10.12
CA ALA A 56 26.73 -19.14 -10.52
C ALA A 56 26.70 -18.79 -12.01
N LYS A 57 27.86 -18.71 -12.66
CA LYS A 57 28.07 -18.12 -14.00
C LYS A 57 27.03 -18.53 -15.04
N ASP A 58 26.80 -19.83 -15.20
CA ASP A 58 25.93 -20.36 -16.26
C ASP A 58 24.43 -20.28 -15.94
N GLN A 59 24.09 -19.74 -14.76
CA GLN A 59 22.73 -19.68 -14.23
C GLN A 59 22.32 -18.24 -13.92
N LEU A 60 23.07 -17.23 -14.37
CA LEU A 60 22.74 -15.83 -14.14
C LEU A 60 21.79 -15.31 -15.23
N LEU A 61 20.65 -14.80 -14.80
CA LEU A 61 19.79 -13.95 -15.61
C LEU A 61 19.90 -12.52 -15.08
N PHE A 62 20.40 -11.62 -15.92
CA PHE A 62 20.39 -10.20 -15.63
C PHE A 62 18.95 -9.69 -15.56
N VAL A 63 18.61 -9.01 -14.48
CA VAL A 63 17.27 -8.44 -14.28
C VAL A 63 17.28 -7.02 -14.84
N ASP A 64 16.54 -6.80 -15.93
CA ASP A 64 16.40 -5.47 -16.52
C ASP A 64 15.78 -4.46 -15.53
N TYR A 65 16.04 -3.18 -15.81
CA TYR A 65 15.86 -1.96 -15.03
C TYR A 65 14.51 -1.77 -14.32
N GLN A 66 13.50 -2.55 -14.71
CA GLN A 66 12.12 -2.42 -14.25
C GLN A 66 11.84 -3.09 -12.91
N GLU A 67 12.71 -3.99 -12.43
CA GLU A 67 12.43 -4.79 -11.22
C GLU A 67 13.33 -4.53 -10.02
N ASN A 68 14.48 -3.84 -10.10
CA ASN A 68 15.22 -3.41 -8.89
C ASN A 68 16.50 -2.56 -9.08
N THR A 69 16.97 -2.20 -10.28
CA THR A 69 18.21 -1.41 -10.39
C THR A 69 17.93 0.08 -10.18
N PHE A 70 17.93 0.51 -8.91
CA PHE A 70 17.85 1.92 -8.57
C PHE A 70 19.21 2.59 -8.76
N VAL A 71 19.26 3.65 -9.58
CA VAL A 71 20.34 4.63 -9.48
C VAL A 71 20.12 5.41 -8.20
N LYS A 72 20.77 4.97 -7.12
CA LYS A 72 20.87 5.77 -5.91
C LYS A 72 21.92 6.87 -6.15
N PRO A 73 21.87 8.01 -5.43
CA PRO A 73 22.71 9.17 -5.74
C PRO A 73 24.22 8.87 -5.91
N ASN A 74 24.72 7.80 -5.28
CA ASN A 74 26.16 7.48 -5.21
C ASN A 74 26.56 6.08 -5.72
N PHE A 75 25.61 5.21 -6.07
CA PHE A 75 25.92 3.84 -6.49
C PHE A 75 24.86 3.27 -7.43
N TYR A 76 25.29 2.32 -8.24
CA TYR A 76 24.47 1.46 -9.08
C TYR A 76 24.15 0.19 -8.30
N ASN A 77 22.87 -0.08 -8.12
CA ASN A 77 22.43 -1.39 -7.66
C ASN A 77 22.27 -2.31 -8.88
N ILE A 78 22.95 -3.45 -8.91
CA ILE A 78 22.90 -4.45 -9.99
C ILE A 78 22.46 -5.78 -9.41
N ARG A 79 21.35 -6.33 -9.91
CA ARG A 79 20.80 -7.61 -9.46
C ARG A 79 20.82 -8.65 -10.58
N TYR A 80 21.38 -9.81 -10.27
CA TYR A 80 21.29 -11.02 -11.08
C TYR A 80 20.41 -12.03 -10.36
N MET A 81 19.36 -12.50 -11.01
CA MET A 81 18.57 -13.63 -10.51
C MET A 81 19.09 -14.92 -11.10
N ARG A 82 18.89 -16.03 -10.39
CA ARG A 82 19.20 -17.34 -10.93
C ARG A 82 18.16 -17.76 -11.96
N ALA A 83 18.59 -18.41 -13.02
CA ALA A 83 17.75 -19.16 -13.94
C ALA A 83 18.24 -20.60 -14.03
N ILE A 84 17.31 -21.54 -13.91
CA ILE A 84 17.56 -22.98 -14.06
C ILE A 84 16.73 -23.45 -15.23
N ASP A 85 17.37 -23.98 -16.27
CA ASP A 85 16.72 -24.36 -17.53
C ASP A 85 15.87 -23.24 -18.15
N GLY A 86 16.32 -21.99 -18.00
CA GLY A 86 15.62 -20.80 -18.48
C GLY A 86 14.46 -20.31 -17.61
N ILE A 87 14.11 -21.04 -16.55
CA ILE A 87 13.06 -20.66 -15.58
C ILE A 87 13.67 -19.81 -14.47
N ARG A 88 13.06 -18.66 -14.20
CA ARG A 88 13.52 -17.71 -13.19
C ARG A 88 13.40 -18.28 -11.78
N TYR A 89 14.35 -17.97 -10.90
CA TYR A 89 14.28 -18.27 -9.47
C TYR A 89 14.57 -16.99 -8.66
N PRO A 90 13.62 -16.04 -8.54
CA PRO A 90 13.85 -14.70 -7.97
C PRO A 90 14.35 -14.68 -6.53
N GLY A 91 14.00 -15.70 -5.74
CA GLY A 91 14.48 -15.90 -4.37
C GLY A 91 15.95 -16.34 -4.28
N ASN A 92 16.57 -16.66 -5.41
CA ASN A 92 17.96 -17.06 -5.54
C ASN A 92 18.68 -16.04 -6.43
N TYR A 93 19.51 -15.19 -5.85
CA TYR A 93 20.08 -14.04 -6.56
C TYR A 93 21.41 -13.58 -5.97
N ILE A 94 22.12 -12.80 -6.77
CA ILE A 94 23.29 -12.02 -6.39
C ILE A 94 22.97 -10.55 -6.69
N ASN A 95 23.02 -9.71 -5.66
CA ASN A 95 22.81 -8.28 -5.76
C ASN A 95 24.09 -7.56 -5.33
N LEU A 96 24.55 -6.61 -6.14
CA LEU A 96 25.78 -5.84 -5.94
C LEU A 96 25.46 -4.36 -5.96
N ASP A 97 25.94 -3.62 -4.97
CA ASP A 97 26.00 -2.16 -5.05
C ASP A 97 27.41 -1.75 -5.47
N ILE A 98 27.51 -1.04 -6.59
CA ILE A 98 28.77 -0.61 -7.21
C ILE A 98 28.80 0.91 -7.21
N ASP A 99 29.81 1.50 -6.58
CA ASP A 99 29.96 2.96 -6.59
C ASP A 99 30.35 3.49 -8.00
N LYS A 100 30.33 4.81 -8.16
CA LYS A 100 30.66 5.46 -9.45
C LYS A 100 32.11 5.26 -9.91
N THR A 101 32.99 4.75 -9.05
CA THR A 101 34.38 4.41 -9.38
C THR A 101 34.53 2.98 -9.90
N GLY A 102 33.45 2.19 -9.85
CA GLY A 102 33.47 0.78 -10.22
C GLY A 102 33.90 -0.15 -9.10
N LYS A 103 33.82 0.27 -7.85
CA LYS A 103 34.10 -0.60 -6.71
C LYS A 103 32.79 -1.17 -6.15
N VAL A 104 32.75 -2.48 -5.93
CA VAL A 104 31.67 -3.12 -5.15
C VAL A 104 31.75 -2.62 -3.70
N VAL A 105 30.72 -1.92 -3.25
CA VAL A 105 30.62 -1.35 -1.90
C VAL A 105 29.66 -2.12 -0.99
N ASP A 106 28.71 -2.84 -1.57
CA ASP A 106 27.85 -3.78 -0.84
C ASP A 106 27.49 -5.00 -1.69
N LYS A 107 27.16 -6.11 -1.02
CA LYS A 107 26.69 -7.33 -1.67
C LYS A 107 25.66 -8.05 -0.82
N GLN A 108 24.64 -8.58 -1.50
CA GLN A 108 23.64 -9.45 -0.93
C GLN A 108 23.51 -10.69 -1.81
N ILE A 109 23.66 -11.86 -1.21
CA ILE A 109 23.69 -13.13 -1.93
C ILE A 109 22.75 -14.09 -1.22
N LEU A 110 21.79 -14.60 -1.96
CA LEU A 110 20.93 -15.71 -1.55
C LEU A 110 21.07 -16.78 -2.62
N TRP A 111 21.81 -17.84 -2.34
CA TRP A 111 22.10 -18.87 -3.34
C TRP A 111 22.05 -20.28 -2.75
N ASP A 112 21.26 -21.16 -3.36
CA ASP A 112 21.15 -22.57 -2.93
C ASP A 112 22.00 -23.44 -3.85
N LYS A 113 23.10 -24.00 -3.38
CA LYS A 113 23.95 -24.84 -4.24
C LYS A 113 23.32 -26.19 -4.57
N ASN A 114 22.50 -26.72 -3.66
CA ASN A 114 21.90 -28.04 -3.77
C ASN A 114 20.38 -27.95 -4.05
N VAL A 115 20.02 -27.50 -5.25
CA VAL A 115 18.63 -27.43 -5.69
C VAL A 115 18.18 -28.79 -6.23
N GLN A 116 17.11 -29.32 -5.64
CA GLN A 116 16.43 -30.53 -6.07
C GLN A 116 15.11 -30.13 -6.73
N LEU A 117 15.12 -30.06 -8.06
CA LEU A 117 13.93 -29.71 -8.83
C LEU A 117 12.86 -30.80 -8.68
N PRO A 118 11.56 -30.42 -8.68
CA PRO A 118 10.48 -31.39 -8.70
C PRO A 118 10.56 -32.24 -9.98
N GLU A 119 10.12 -33.50 -9.89
CA GLU A 119 9.98 -34.36 -11.07
C GLU A 119 9.01 -33.73 -12.07
N SER A 120 9.18 -34.02 -13.37
CA SER A 120 8.35 -33.44 -14.43
C SER A 120 6.90 -33.91 -14.33
N GLU A 121 6.11 -33.20 -13.52
CA GLU A 121 4.67 -33.35 -13.45
C GLU A 121 4.01 -32.56 -14.59
N PRO A 122 2.83 -33.00 -15.10
CA PRO A 122 2.03 -32.18 -15.99
C PRO A 122 1.70 -30.87 -15.29
N VAL A 123 2.11 -29.75 -15.89
CA VAL A 123 1.78 -28.41 -15.41
C VAL A 123 0.61 -27.85 -16.18
N ILE A 124 -0.19 -27.00 -15.52
CA ILE A 124 -1.18 -26.18 -16.20
C ILE A 124 -0.49 -25.25 -17.20
N SER A 125 -1.22 -24.82 -18.22
CA SER A 125 -0.75 -23.85 -19.19
C SER A 125 -0.67 -22.42 -18.61
N ALA A 126 0.13 -21.56 -19.24
CA ALA A 126 0.18 -20.15 -18.89
C ALA A 126 -1.19 -19.44 -19.06
N GLU A 127 -2.03 -19.90 -19.99
CA GLU A 127 -3.38 -19.37 -20.19
C GLU A 127 -4.34 -19.80 -19.07
N GLU A 128 -4.24 -21.02 -18.56
CA GLU A 128 -4.98 -21.45 -17.38
C GLU A 128 -4.54 -20.67 -16.14
N ALA A 129 -3.22 -20.45 -15.96
CA ALA A 129 -2.71 -19.60 -14.89
C ALA A 129 -3.20 -18.15 -15.03
N ARG A 130 -3.23 -17.59 -16.25
CA ARG A 130 -3.80 -16.27 -16.54
C ARG A 130 -5.27 -16.18 -16.14
N ALA A 131 -6.07 -17.21 -16.42
CA ALA A 131 -7.45 -17.27 -16.00
C ALA A 131 -7.57 -17.26 -14.46
N LYS A 132 -6.71 -18.00 -13.76
CA LYS A 132 -6.66 -17.99 -12.28
C LYS A 132 -6.29 -16.64 -11.69
N PHE A 133 -5.31 -15.93 -12.28
CA PHE A 133 -5.03 -14.54 -11.90
C PHE A 133 -6.24 -13.63 -12.14
N THR A 134 -6.93 -13.79 -13.28
CA THR A 134 -8.13 -13.00 -13.62
C THR A 134 -9.26 -13.20 -12.62
N GLU A 135 -9.50 -14.43 -12.18
CA GLU A 135 -10.53 -14.78 -11.19
C GLU A 135 -10.28 -14.09 -9.84
N GLN A 136 -9.01 -14.04 -9.41
CA GLN A 136 -8.65 -13.49 -8.09
C GLN A 136 -8.50 -11.98 -8.09
N LEU A 137 -8.26 -11.35 -9.25
CA LEU A 137 -8.13 -9.91 -9.38
C LEU A 137 -9.36 -9.19 -8.80
N VAL A 138 -9.15 -8.36 -7.78
CA VAL A 138 -10.15 -7.44 -7.25
C VAL A 138 -9.70 -6.02 -7.55
N PRO A 139 -10.29 -5.36 -8.55
CA PRO A 139 -9.94 -4.00 -8.86
C PRO A 139 -10.34 -3.05 -7.72
N THR A 140 -9.40 -2.20 -7.28
CA THR A 140 -9.69 -1.13 -6.33
C THR A 140 -9.71 0.21 -7.04
N PHE A 141 -10.58 1.11 -6.61
CA PHE A 141 -10.87 2.32 -7.34
C PHE A 141 -10.58 3.54 -6.45
N SER A 142 -9.59 4.35 -6.84
CA SER A 142 -9.06 5.48 -6.09
C SER A 142 -9.16 6.77 -6.91
N GLN A 143 -9.84 7.80 -6.37
CA GLN A 143 -9.86 9.08 -7.08
C GLN A 143 -8.51 9.78 -6.98
N VAL A 144 -7.83 9.99 -8.12
CA VAL A 144 -6.53 10.67 -8.20
C VAL A 144 -6.64 11.83 -9.17
N PHE A 145 -6.08 12.98 -8.77
CA PHE A 145 -6.23 14.24 -9.48
C PHE A 145 -4.88 14.73 -9.99
N PRO A 146 -4.52 14.53 -11.27
CA PRO A 146 -3.30 15.13 -11.82
C PRO A 146 -3.40 16.65 -11.75
N GLU A 147 -2.40 17.31 -11.14
CA GLU A 147 -2.43 18.76 -10.88
C GLU A 147 -2.65 19.60 -12.15
N GLN A 148 -2.12 19.17 -13.29
CA GLN A 148 -2.25 19.92 -14.55
C GLN A 148 -3.65 19.85 -15.18
N LEU A 149 -4.43 18.80 -14.89
CA LEU A 149 -5.80 18.61 -15.41
C LEU A 149 -6.85 19.35 -14.57
N ASN A 150 -6.54 19.65 -13.31
CA ASN A 150 -7.51 20.13 -12.33
C ASN A 150 -7.51 21.66 -12.17
N LYS A 151 -7.11 22.42 -13.20
CA LYS A 151 -7.35 23.86 -13.29
C LYS A 151 -8.83 24.19 -13.58
N GLY A 152 -9.78 23.57 -12.87
CA GLY A 152 -11.14 24.14 -12.82
C GLY A 152 -12.30 23.18 -12.59
N GLU A 153 -12.48 22.11 -13.36
CA GLU A 153 -13.87 21.62 -13.50
C GLU A 153 -14.11 20.09 -13.48
N LYS A 154 -13.10 19.21 -13.58
CA LYS A 154 -13.40 17.77 -13.62
C LYS A 154 -12.37 16.86 -12.95
N LYS A 155 -12.79 16.33 -11.81
CA LYS A 155 -12.13 15.33 -10.97
C LYS A 155 -12.37 13.93 -11.55
N ILE A 156 -11.33 13.27 -12.09
CA ILE A 156 -11.41 11.93 -12.70
C ILE A 156 -10.90 10.89 -11.70
N GLY A 157 -11.60 9.76 -11.56
CA GLY A 157 -11.16 8.65 -10.71
C GLY A 157 -10.12 7.77 -11.41
N ILE A 158 -9.08 7.34 -10.70
CA ILE A 158 -8.15 6.30 -11.15
C ILE A 158 -8.60 4.95 -10.57
N TYR A 159 -8.33 3.89 -11.30
CA TYR A 159 -8.78 2.55 -10.95
C TYR A 159 -7.53 1.72 -10.78
N GLU A 160 -6.89 1.94 -9.64
CA GLU A 160 -5.64 1.31 -9.31
C GLU A 160 -5.90 -0.07 -8.72
N THR A 161 -5.52 -1.09 -9.45
CA THR A 161 -5.44 -2.45 -8.93
C THR A 161 -3.98 -2.79 -8.82
N VAL A 162 -3.49 -2.76 -7.59
CA VAL A 162 -2.16 -3.27 -7.27
C VAL A 162 -2.32 -4.76 -7.07
N LEU A 163 -1.81 -5.53 -8.02
CA LEU A 163 -1.45 -6.91 -7.73
C LEU A 163 -0.30 -6.84 -6.74
N SER A 164 -0.52 -7.37 -5.54
CA SER A 164 0.59 -7.62 -4.63
C SER A 164 1.56 -8.55 -5.37
N ASP A 165 2.84 -8.20 -5.41
CA ASP A 165 3.88 -8.90 -6.17
C ASP A 165 4.12 -10.36 -5.68
N ASP A 166 3.33 -10.83 -4.71
CA ASP A 166 3.40 -12.16 -4.10
C ASP A 166 2.32 -13.13 -4.60
N TRP A 167 1.42 -12.73 -5.51
CA TRP A 167 0.46 -13.66 -6.11
C TRP A 167 1.16 -14.70 -6.99
N GLN A 168 0.89 -15.97 -6.70
CA GLN A 168 1.49 -17.12 -7.38
C GLN A 168 0.42 -18.15 -7.70
N VAL A 169 0.48 -18.78 -8.86
CA VAL A 169 -0.35 -19.94 -9.18
C VAL A 169 0.53 -21.17 -9.21
N ASP A 170 0.28 -22.12 -8.34
CA ASP A 170 0.99 -23.40 -8.33
C ASP A 170 0.82 -24.08 -9.69
N ALA A 171 1.94 -24.38 -10.36
CA ALA A 171 1.92 -24.82 -11.75
C ALA A 171 1.36 -26.24 -11.92
N VAL A 172 1.35 -27.06 -10.86
CA VAL A 172 0.81 -28.43 -10.89
C VAL A 172 -0.67 -28.43 -10.55
N THR A 173 -1.02 -27.78 -9.44
CA THR A 173 -2.36 -27.85 -8.85
C THR A 173 -3.30 -26.75 -9.33
N GLY A 174 -2.76 -25.67 -9.92
CA GLY A 174 -3.52 -24.45 -10.25
C GLY A 174 -4.01 -23.66 -9.04
N LYS A 175 -3.53 -23.99 -7.84
CA LYS A 175 -3.90 -23.30 -6.60
C LYS A 175 -3.22 -21.94 -6.53
N VAL A 176 -4.00 -20.88 -6.27
CA VAL A 176 -3.47 -19.54 -6.05
C VAL A 176 -2.95 -19.40 -4.61
N GLN A 177 -1.78 -18.78 -4.46
CA GLN A 177 -1.11 -18.49 -3.20
C GLN A 177 -0.65 -17.02 -3.18
N GLY A 178 -0.41 -16.50 -1.97
CA GLY A 178 -0.01 -15.10 -1.76
C GLY A 178 -1.16 -14.10 -1.87
N GLY A 179 -0.80 -12.84 -1.79
CA GLY A 179 -1.67 -11.68 -1.76
C GLY A 179 -1.79 -11.08 -0.39
N MET A 180 -2.11 -9.79 -0.35
CA MET A 180 -3.00 -9.34 0.72
C MET A 180 -4.20 -10.26 0.65
N LYS A 181 -4.29 -11.21 1.61
CA LYS A 181 -5.56 -11.79 1.98
C LYS A 181 -6.43 -10.57 2.23
N GLN A 182 -7.34 -10.25 1.31
CA GLN A 182 -8.57 -9.69 1.79
C GLN A 182 -9.02 -10.70 2.85
N PRO A 183 -9.16 -10.31 4.14
CA PRO A 183 -9.79 -11.11 5.17
C PRO A 183 -10.92 -11.89 4.52
N ALA A 184 -10.81 -13.21 4.58
CA ALA A 184 -11.25 -14.13 3.55
C ALA A 184 -12.74 -13.99 3.20
N LEU A 185 -13.16 -13.01 2.37
CA LEU A 185 -14.59 -12.76 2.08
C LEU A 185 -15.48 -12.94 3.34
N GLU A 186 -14.97 -12.61 4.53
CA GLU A 186 -15.47 -13.22 5.76
C GLU A 186 -16.84 -12.63 6.08
N GLN A 187 -17.87 -13.37 5.69
CA GLN A 187 -19.28 -13.07 5.87
C GLN A 187 -19.77 -11.80 5.17
N ASN A 188 -19.60 -11.70 3.83
CA ASN A 188 -20.19 -10.65 3.00
C ASN A 188 -21.73 -10.74 2.94
N THR A 189 -22.39 -10.44 4.05
CA THR A 189 -23.83 -10.26 4.12
C THR A 189 -24.11 -8.78 3.88
N LYS A 190 -24.59 -8.47 2.68
CA LYS A 190 -25.07 -7.12 2.38
C LYS A 190 -26.27 -6.83 3.28
N MET A 191 -26.25 -5.68 3.94
CA MET A 191 -27.37 -5.27 4.77
C MET A 191 -28.61 -5.03 3.90
N SER A 192 -29.70 -5.71 4.25
CA SER A 192 -31.02 -5.40 3.70
C SER A 192 -31.55 -4.14 4.38
N SER A 193 -31.81 -3.08 3.61
CA SER A 193 -32.52 -1.90 4.09
C SER A 193 -33.52 -1.42 3.05
N THR A 194 -34.79 -1.34 3.45
CA THR A 194 -35.87 -0.67 2.73
C THR A 194 -36.22 0.68 3.36
N ASN A 195 -35.52 1.06 4.44
CA ASN A 195 -35.89 2.21 5.25
C ASN A 195 -35.38 3.50 4.58
N LYS A 196 -36.32 4.31 4.07
CA LYS A 196 -36.06 5.64 3.48
C LYS A 196 -36.09 6.76 4.53
N GLU A 197 -36.11 6.39 5.81
CA GLU A 197 -36.22 7.33 6.90
C GLU A 197 -34.95 8.20 6.94
N ILE A 198 -35.14 9.52 6.94
CA ILE A 198 -34.05 10.49 6.92
C ILE A 198 -33.83 10.93 8.36
N VAL A 199 -32.59 10.77 8.86
CA VAL A 199 -32.20 11.33 10.15
C VAL A 199 -32.34 12.84 10.06
N GLN A 200 -32.99 13.43 11.08
CA GLN A 200 -33.28 14.85 11.07
C GLN A 200 -32.06 15.65 11.57
N PRO A 201 -31.79 16.84 10.99
CA PRO A 201 -30.73 17.72 11.47
C PRO A 201 -30.87 18.07 12.96
N VAL A 202 -29.74 18.17 13.68
CA VAL A 202 -29.69 18.55 15.10
C VAL A 202 -29.15 19.97 15.25
N ASP A 203 -29.92 20.95 14.78
CA ASP A 203 -29.56 22.38 14.70
C ASP A 203 -29.39 23.11 16.07
N SER A 204 -29.58 22.43 17.20
CA SER A 204 -29.56 23.02 18.54
C SER A 204 -29.06 22.03 19.59
N ALA A 205 -28.52 22.57 20.69
CA ALA A 205 -28.01 21.78 21.80
C ALA A 205 -29.08 20.85 22.42
N GLU A 206 -30.33 21.30 22.48
CA GLU A 206 -31.45 20.50 23.00
C GLU A 206 -31.76 19.30 22.11
N LYS A 207 -31.83 19.51 20.78
CA LYS A 207 -32.03 18.41 19.82
C LYS A 207 -30.85 17.45 19.83
N ALA A 208 -29.63 17.98 19.92
CA ALA A 208 -28.41 17.17 20.01
C ALA A 208 -28.39 16.32 21.28
N LEU A 209 -28.74 16.89 22.44
CA LEU A 209 -28.86 16.16 23.70
C LEU A 209 -29.91 15.04 23.59
N LYS A 210 -31.11 15.37 23.10
CA LYS A 210 -32.19 14.40 22.91
C LYS A 210 -31.72 13.23 22.04
N ARG A 211 -31.13 13.54 20.88
CA ARG A 211 -30.64 12.51 19.96
C ARG A 211 -29.52 11.69 20.56
N ALA A 212 -28.54 12.32 21.21
CA ALA A 212 -27.44 11.62 21.85
C ALA A 212 -27.94 10.70 22.97
N SER A 213 -28.96 11.09 23.73
CA SER A 213 -29.56 10.26 24.77
C SER A 213 -30.32 9.03 24.25
N GLU A 214 -30.79 9.04 23.00
CA GLU A 214 -31.40 7.86 22.35
C GLU A 214 -30.37 6.84 21.85
N LEU A 215 -29.09 7.23 21.80
CA LEU A 215 -27.99 6.45 21.22
C LEU A 215 -26.98 5.98 22.26
N ALA A 216 -26.69 6.81 23.27
CA ALA A 216 -25.70 6.55 24.29
C ALA A 216 -26.21 5.56 25.35
N VAL A 217 -25.31 4.72 25.84
CA VAL A 217 -25.49 4.07 27.14
C VAL A 217 -25.17 5.11 28.22
N ILE A 218 -26.19 5.65 28.88
CA ILE A 218 -26.00 6.69 29.91
C ILE A 218 -25.80 6.01 31.27
N PRO A 219 -24.66 6.22 31.94
CA PRO A 219 -24.41 5.58 33.22
C PRO A 219 -25.32 6.16 34.32
N THR A 220 -25.87 5.29 35.17
CA THR A 220 -26.65 5.72 36.34
C THR A 220 -25.81 6.64 37.24
N ASN A 221 -26.40 7.75 37.69
CA ASN A 221 -25.75 8.81 38.46
C ASN A 221 -24.63 9.54 37.70
N ALA A 222 -24.72 9.62 36.37
CA ALA A 222 -23.91 10.54 35.58
C ALA A 222 -24.10 11.99 36.06
N LEU A 223 -23.02 12.77 35.99
CA LEU A 223 -23.08 14.22 36.08
C LEU A 223 -23.88 14.80 34.90
N ASN A 224 -24.30 16.06 35.03
CA ASN A 224 -24.93 16.80 33.95
C ASN A 224 -24.07 16.73 32.68
N PRO A 225 -24.67 16.46 31.50
CA PRO A 225 -23.91 16.29 30.28
C PRO A 225 -23.20 17.58 29.87
N LEU A 226 -21.97 17.45 29.41
CA LEU A 226 -21.27 18.50 28.69
C LEU A 226 -21.74 18.49 27.25
N ILE A 227 -22.24 19.61 26.75
CA ILE A 227 -22.75 19.76 25.38
C ILE A 227 -22.04 20.94 24.73
N TYR A 228 -21.34 20.69 23.62
CA TYR A 228 -20.64 21.74 22.89
C TYR A 228 -20.48 21.36 21.41
N GLN A 229 -20.15 22.34 20.58
CA GLN A 229 -19.85 22.13 19.17
C GLN A 229 -18.36 22.03 18.93
N VAL A 230 -17.98 21.22 17.94
CA VAL A 230 -16.64 21.17 17.38
C VAL A 230 -16.71 21.34 15.86
N VAL A 231 -15.70 21.97 15.27
CA VAL A 231 -15.62 22.14 13.80
C VAL A 231 -14.89 20.95 13.16
N GLU A 232 -13.86 20.46 13.85
CA GLU A 232 -13.13 19.25 13.50
C GLU A 232 -13.71 18.09 14.31
N GLY A 233 -14.42 17.19 13.62
CA GLY A 233 -14.97 15.99 14.22
C GLY A 233 -13.98 14.83 14.20
N LEU A 234 -14.38 13.70 14.79
CA LEU A 234 -13.58 12.48 14.81
C LEU A 234 -13.51 11.79 13.44
N ASN A 235 -14.50 12.04 12.58
CA ASN A 235 -14.44 11.62 11.17
C ASN A 235 -13.84 12.73 10.31
N SER A 236 -12.57 12.57 9.93
CA SER A 236 -11.84 13.54 9.11
C SER A 236 -12.36 13.67 7.67
N ASN A 237 -13.22 12.76 7.20
CA ASN A 237 -13.86 12.86 5.89
C ASN A 237 -15.08 13.80 5.88
N LEU A 238 -15.55 14.24 7.05
CA LEU A 238 -16.72 15.10 7.19
C LEU A 238 -16.31 16.51 7.61
N SER A 239 -17.06 17.49 7.12
CA SER A 239 -16.96 18.87 7.59
C SER A 239 -18.03 19.13 8.65
N GLY A 240 -17.63 19.83 9.71
CA GLY A 240 -18.52 20.24 10.79
C GLY A 240 -19.48 21.37 10.38
N PRO A 241 -20.25 21.89 11.36
CA PRO A 241 -20.12 21.64 12.80
C PRO A 241 -20.69 20.29 13.26
N PHE A 242 -20.14 19.78 14.36
CA PHE A 242 -20.58 18.58 15.07
C PHE A 242 -20.97 18.91 16.49
N TRP A 243 -22.02 18.28 17.02
CA TRP A 243 -22.34 18.32 18.44
C TRP A 243 -21.65 17.16 19.16
N LYS A 244 -21.01 17.48 20.29
CA LYS A 244 -20.46 16.50 21.21
C LYS A 244 -21.20 16.56 22.53
N VAL A 245 -21.74 15.43 22.94
CA VAL A 245 -22.46 15.26 24.21
C VAL A 245 -21.71 14.23 25.04
N ILE A 246 -21.34 14.59 26.27
CA ILE A 246 -20.52 13.75 27.15
C ILE A 246 -21.15 13.66 28.53
N TRP A 247 -21.49 12.45 28.94
CA TRP A 247 -21.81 12.10 30.31
C TRP A 247 -20.57 11.57 31.00
N ARG A 248 -20.32 12.02 32.23
CA ARG A 248 -19.21 11.54 33.07
C ARG A 248 -19.74 10.97 34.36
N LYS A 249 -19.15 9.87 34.82
CA LYS A 249 -19.44 9.26 36.12
C LYS A 249 -18.14 9.05 36.88
N PRO A 250 -18.01 9.56 38.12
CA PRO A 250 -16.88 9.25 38.98
C PRO A 250 -16.79 7.75 39.28
N ILE A 251 -15.58 7.19 39.21
CA ILE A 251 -15.26 5.82 39.64
C ILE A 251 -13.96 5.88 40.44
N GLY A 252 -14.07 5.75 41.76
CA GLY A 252 -12.92 5.94 42.65
C GLY A 252 -12.32 7.34 42.50
N THR A 253 -11.05 7.42 42.15
CA THR A 253 -10.32 8.68 41.87
C THR A 253 -10.39 9.12 40.40
N GLU A 254 -10.99 8.32 39.53
CA GLU A 254 -11.07 8.55 38.09
C GLU A 254 -12.51 8.82 37.63
N TYR A 255 -12.69 8.97 36.32
CA TYR A 255 -13.99 9.10 35.67
C TYR A 255 -14.09 8.10 34.53
N CYS A 256 -15.26 7.49 34.39
CA CYS A 256 -15.66 6.93 33.11
C CYS A 256 -16.59 7.91 32.38
N SER A 257 -16.78 7.70 31.08
CA SER A 257 -17.65 8.56 30.27
C SER A 257 -18.39 7.79 29.20
N SER A 258 -19.58 8.30 28.88
CA SER A 258 -20.31 7.97 27.66
C SER A 258 -20.35 9.23 26.80
N SER A 259 -19.92 9.12 25.56
CA SER A 259 -19.78 10.25 24.65
C SER A 259 -20.34 9.93 23.28
N VAL A 260 -21.02 10.91 22.70
CA VAL A 260 -21.64 10.82 21.39
C VAL A 260 -21.30 12.07 20.60
N GLU A 261 -20.90 11.88 19.35
CA GLU A 261 -20.65 12.95 18.38
C GLU A 261 -21.59 12.80 17.18
N ILE A 262 -22.26 13.89 16.82
CA ILE A 262 -23.31 13.91 15.81
C ILE A 262 -23.07 15.07 14.86
N GLN A 263 -23.16 14.84 13.56
CA GLN A 263 -23.09 15.91 12.57
C GLN A 263 -24.34 16.80 12.64
N GLN A 264 -24.16 18.11 12.77
CA GLN A 264 -25.28 19.03 12.97
C GLN A 264 -26.26 19.04 11.81
N SER A 265 -25.76 19.05 10.57
CA SER A 265 -26.56 19.20 9.35
C SER A 265 -27.43 17.99 9.03
N THR A 266 -27.07 16.80 9.52
CA THR A 266 -27.73 15.53 9.17
C THR A 266 -28.31 14.81 10.38
N GLY A 267 -27.80 15.07 11.58
CA GLY A 267 -28.12 14.28 12.77
C GLY A 267 -27.48 12.89 12.78
N GLU A 268 -26.60 12.58 11.82
CA GLU A 268 -25.92 11.29 11.71
C GLU A 268 -24.83 11.13 12.77
N LEU A 269 -24.72 9.91 13.29
CA LEU A 269 -23.72 9.52 14.26
C LEU A 269 -22.34 9.42 13.59
N THR A 270 -21.36 10.18 14.08
CA THR A 270 -19.95 10.06 13.65
C THR A 270 -19.15 9.22 14.62
N SER A 271 -19.43 9.34 15.91
CA SER A 271 -18.75 8.55 16.94
C SER A 271 -19.63 8.32 18.16
N LEU A 272 -19.52 7.12 18.73
CA LEU A 272 -20.01 6.79 20.06
C LEU A 272 -18.88 6.11 20.82
N SER A 273 -18.72 6.42 22.10
CA SER A 273 -17.81 5.70 22.98
C SER A 273 -18.31 5.70 24.41
N ASN A 274 -18.42 4.51 25.01
CA ASN A 274 -18.73 4.30 26.41
C ASN A 274 -17.60 3.54 27.12
N SER A 275 -16.91 4.24 28.03
CA SER A 275 -15.89 3.68 28.90
C SER A 275 -16.42 3.30 30.29
N CYS A 276 -17.73 3.47 30.55
CA CYS A 276 -18.30 3.07 31.84
C CYS A 276 -18.57 1.57 31.91
N PRO A 277 -18.25 0.91 33.04
CA PRO A 277 -18.63 -0.48 33.28
C PRO A 277 -20.14 -0.66 33.10
N LEU A 278 -20.51 -1.78 32.48
CA LEU A 278 -21.90 -2.17 32.27
C LEU A 278 -22.19 -3.43 33.07
N ASP A 279 -23.36 -3.46 33.70
CA ASP A 279 -23.85 -4.67 34.33
C ASP A 279 -24.54 -5.52 33.26
N GLY A 280 -24.12 -6.78 33.16
CA GLY A 280 -24.68 -7.73 32.23
C GLY A 280 -25.37 -8.90 32.92
N LYS A 281 -26.49 -9.36 32.36
CA LYS A 281 -27.22 -10.54 32.85
C LYS A 281 -27.31 -11.67 31.82
N HIS A 282 -26.96 -11.38 30.57
CA HIS A 282 -27.07 -12.33 29.48
C HIS A 282 -25.90 -12.14 28.51
N LEU A 283 -25.14 -13.22 28.30
CA LEU A 283 -24.06 -13.22 27.33
C LEU A 283 -24.67 -13.39 25.94
N ILE A 284 -24.55 -12.35 25.11
CA ILE A 284 -24.98 -12.44 23.72
C ILE A 284 -24.03 -13.34 22.92
N VAL A 285 -24.55 -13.98 21.88
CA VAL A 285 -23.75 -14.76 20.93
C VAL A 285 -23.51 -13.99 19.64
N GLU A 286 -22.63 -14.51 18.78
CA GLU A 286 -22.21 -13.84 17.54
C GLU A 286 -23.40 -13.44 16.63
N ASP A 287 -24.39 -14.33 16.48
CA ASP A 287 -25.56 -14.05 15.63
C ASP A 287 -26.47 -12.96 16.21
N GLU A 288 -26.57 -12.87 17.54
CA GLU A 288 -27.27 -11.77 18.20
C GLU A 288 -26.50 -10.45 18.00
N ALA A 289 -25.17 -10.48 18.09
CA ALA A 289 -24.33 -9.31 17.83
C ALA A 289 -24.51 -8.78 16.39
N LYS A 290 -24.60 -9.68 15.39
CA LYS A 290 -24.90 -9.32 13.99
C LYS A 290 -26.26 -8.67 13.84
N GLN A 291 -27.28 -9.18 14.54
CA GLN A 291 -28.62 -8.60 14.49
C GLN A 291 -28.66 -7.22 15.16
N ILE A 292 -28.09 -7.10 16.36
CA ILE A 292 -28.02 -5.84 17.12
C ILE A 292 -27.30 -4.76 16.30
N SER A 293 -26.12 -5.06 15.76
CA SER A 293 -25.36 -4.11 14.93
C SER A 293 -26.09 -3.72 13.64
N ALA A 294 -26.71 -4.68 12.94
CA ALA A 294 -27.47 -4.38 11.72
C ALA A 294 -28.67 -3.46 12.01
N ASP A 295 -29.40 -3.71 13.08
CA ASP A 295 -30.55 -2.87 13.45
C ASP A 295 -30.12 -1.50 13.98
N TYR A 296 -29.02 -1.46 14.74
CA TYR A 296 -28.42 -0.20 15.17
C TYR A 296 -28.01 0.67 13.97
N LEU A 297 -27.31 0.11 12.99
CA LEU A 297 -26.89 0.82 11.79
C LEU A 297 -28.06 1.34 10.96
N LYS A 298 -29.15 0.55 10.83
CA LYS A 298 -30.38 1.03 10.17
C LYS A 298 -31.00 2.21 10.90
N LYS A 299 -30.92 2.25 12.23
CA LYS A 299 -31.44 3.36 13.06
C LYS A 299 -30.56 4.61 12.97
N VAL A 300 -29.24 4.47 12.93
CA VAL A 300 -28.32 5.61 13.02
C VAL A 300 -27.83 6.14 11.67
N LEU A 301 -27.79 5.29 10.65
CA LEU A 301 -27.26 5.58 9.32
C LEU A 301 -28.19 5.00 8.21
N PRO A 302 -29.51 5.25 8.26
CA PRO A 302 -30.49 4.65 7.33
C PRO A 302 -30.19 4.90 5.85
N GLN A 303 -29.64 6.08 5.52
CA GLN A 303 -29.35 6.50 4.15
C GLN A 303 -28.24 5.67 3.48
N VAL A 304 -27.32 5.12 4.28
CA VAL A 304 -26.16 4.37 3.79
C VAL A 304 -26.19 2.90 4.17
N ALA A 305 -27.13 2.50 5.04
CA ALA A 305 -27.29 1.14 5.53
C ALA A 305 -27.36 0.09 4.41
N SER A 306 -28.05 0.37 3.30
CA SER A 306 -28.15 -0.56 2.16
C SER A 306 -26.84 -0.73 1.37
N ALA A 307 -25.86 0.15 1.57
CA ALA A 307 -24.54 0.08 0.95
C ALA A 307 -23.51 -0.63 1.84
N LEU A 308 -23.85 -0.92 3.10
CA LEU A 308 -22.95 -1.58 4.04
C LEU A 308 -22.97 -3.10 3.87
N THR A 309 -21.77 -3.66 3.87
CA THR A 309 -21.54 -5.12 3.89
C THR A 309 -20.74 -5.44 5.14
N LEU A 310 -21.20 -6.42 5.92
CA LEU A 310 -20.41 -6.95 7.03
C LEU A 310 -19.13 -7.56 6.45
N TYR A 311 -17.99 -7.09 6.93
CA TYR A 311 -16.67 -7.48 6.41
C TYR A 311 -15.89 -8.37 7.38
N ALA A 312 -16.06 -8.13 8.68
CA ALA A 312 -15.42 -8.92 9.71
C ALA A 312 -16.21 -8.83 11.01
N ILE A 313 -16.20 -9.93 11.75
CA ILE A 313 -16.61 -9.99 13.14
C ILE A 313 -15.55 -10.78 13.90
N HIS A 314 -15.11 -10.24 15.04
CA HIS A 314 -14.25 -10.98 15.94
C HIS A 314 -14.53 -10.61 17.38
N GLU A 315 -14.22 -11.54 18.26
CA GLU A 315 -14.29 -11.34 19.69
C GLU A 315 -12.95 -10.84 20.23
N SER A 316 -12.98 -9.92 21.19
CA SER A 316 -11.77 -9.39 21.81
C SER A 316 -12.03 -8.94 23.26
N SER A 317 -10.96 -8.73 24.02
CA SER A 317 -11.04 -8.13 25.35
C SER A 317 -10.64 -6.66 25.31
N LEU A 318 -11.38 -5.80 26.01
CA LEU A 318 -11.05 -4.40 26.13
C LEU A 318 -9.79 -4.18 26.98
N THR A 319 -8.99 -3.21 26.56
CA THR A 319 -7.77 -2.76 27.26
C THR A 319 -7.95 -1.41 27.99
N LEU A 320 -9.16 -0.85 27.93
CA LEU A 320 -9.50 0.38 28.64
C LEU A 320 -9.43 0.15 30.15
N PRO A 321 -8.73 0.98 30.94
CA PRO A 321 -8.55 0.75 32.38
C PRO A 321 -9.86 0.53 33.16
N THR A 322 -10.90 1.29 32.85
CA THR A 322 -12.22 1.21 33.50
C THR A 322 -13.00 -0.04 33.12
N ARG A 323 -12.60 -0.76 32.07
CA ARG A 323 -13.31 -1.92 31.49
C ARG A 323 -12.35 -3.05 31.13
N MET A 324 -11.23 -3.14 31.85
CA MET A 324 -10.14 -4.05 31.52
C MET A 324 -10.62 -5.50 31.54
N GLY A 325 -10.46 -6.21 30.43
CA GLY A 325 -10.84 -7.62 30.30
C GLY A 325 -12.28 -7.87 29.87
N ASP A 326 -13.15 -6.85 29.83
CA ASP A 326 -14.52 -6.99 29.31
C ASP A 326 -14.47 -7.54 27.88
N ARG A 327 -15.28 -8.56 27.60
CA ARG A 327 -15.34 -9.18 26.27
C ARG A 327 -16.33 -8.44 25.38
N VAL A 328 -15.93 -8.21 24.14
CA VAL A 328 -16.72 -7.47 23.14
C VAL A 328 -16.70 -8.17 21.80
N TYR A 329 -17.79 -8.03 21.04
CA TYR A 329 -17.76 -8.27 19.59
C TYR A 329 -17.43 -6.99 18.86
N THR A 330 -16.41 -7.04 18.01
CA THR A 330 -16.07 -5.96 17.07
C THR A 330 -16.56 -6.35 15.69
N LEU A 331 -17.54 -5.61 15.18
CA LEU A 331 -18.06 -5.76 13.82
C LEU A 331 -17.57 -4.62 12.96
N THR A 332 -17.02 -4.94 11.80
CA THR A 332 -16.61 -3.95 10.80
C THR A 332 -17.45 -4.09 9.56
N TYR A 333 -18.08 -2.99 9.16
CA TYR A 333 -18.87 -2.87 7.95
C TYR A 333 -18.13 -1.98 6.96
N THR A 334 -18.12 -2.36 5.69
CA THR A 334 -17.53 -1.54 4.63
C THR A 334 -18.59 -1.09 3.64
N ALA A 335 -18.45 0.13 3.13
CA ALA A 335 -19.25 0.63 2.01
C ALA A 335 -18.42 0.57 0.74
N ASN A 336 -18.65 -0.45 -0.09
CA ASN A 336 -18.01 -0.62 -1.38
C ASN A 336 -19.05 -0.41 -2.49
N LEU A 337 -19.02 0.76 -3.12
CA LEU A 337 -19.97 1.11 -4.19
C LEU A 337 -19.30 0.92 -5.54
N SER A 338 -19.73 -0.10 -6.29
CA SER A 338 -19.10 -0.49 -7.56
C SER A 338 -17.57 -0.60 -7.42
N GLY A 339 -17.06 -1.25 -6.36
CA GLY A 339 -15.61 -1.40 -6.09
C GLY A 339 -14.89 -0.15 -5.54
N ILE A 340 -15.56 0.99 -5.41
CA ILE A 340 -15.00 2.19 -4.77
C ILE A 340 -15.17 2.07 -3.26
N TYR A 341 -14.06 2.11 -2.53
CA TYR A 341 -14.07 2.16 -1.07
C TYR A 341 -14.54 3.54 -0.59
N TYR A 342 -15.72 3.56 0.02
CA TYR A 342 -16.37 4.77 0.52
C TYR A 342 -16.11 5.02 2.02
N GLY A 343 -15.55 4.02 2.70
CA GLY A 343 -15.25 4.06 4.13
C GLY A 343 -15.75 2.80 4.83
N HIS A 344 -15.61 2.80 6.15
CA HIS A 344 -16.09 1.74 7.02
C HIS A 344 -16.78 2.29 8.26
N VAL A 345 -17.58 1.44 8.89
CA VAL A 345 -18.13 1.66 10.23
C VAL A 345 -17.74 0.48 11.10
N SER A 346 -17.09 0.75 12.22
CA SER A 346 -16.78 -0.26 13.23
C SER A 346 -17.68 -0.08 14.44
N ILE A 347 -18.29 -1.18 14.91
CA ILE A 347 -19.18 -1.23 16.06
C ILE A 347 -18.59 -2.21 17.08
N LEU A 348 -18.50 -1.77 18.33
CA LEU A 348 -18.23 -2.68 19.46
C LEU A 348 -19.52 -2.88 20.25
N ILE A 349 -19.84 -4.15 20.47
CA ILE A 349 -20.97 -4.57 21.30
C ILE A 349 -20.41 -5.27 22.52
N ASP A 350 -20.85 -4.83 23.69
CA ASP A 350 -20.53 -5.48 24.95
C ASP A 350 -21.22 -6.85 25.05
N ILE A 351 -20.46 -7.92 25.31
CA ILE A 351 -21.04 -9.28 25.30
C ILE A 351 -22.00 -9.48 26.47
N GLN A 352 -21.77 -8.85 27.62
CA GLN A 352 -22.55 -9.12 28.83
C GLN A 352 -23.90 -8.40 28.87
N SER A 353 -23.98 -7.25 28.22
CA SER A 353 -25.17 -6.39 28.19
C SER A 353 -25.87 -6.37 26.84
N GLY A 354 -25.17 -6.70 25.74
CA GLY A 354 -25.68 -6.53 24.38
C GLY A 354 -25.72 -5.08 23.90
N GLU A 355 -25.16 -4.15 24.69
CA GLU A 355 -25.18 -2.73 24.37
C GLU A 355 -24.11 -2.35 23.34
N VAL A 356 -24.45 -1.42 22.45
CA VAL A 356 -23.48 -0.79 21.55
C VAL A 356 -22.68 0.24 22.33
N ILE A 357 -21.41 -0.06 22.55
CA ILE A 357 -20.52 0.72 23.42
C ILE A 357 -19.50 1.54 22.65
N SER A 358 -19.29 1.26 21.37
CA SER A 358 -18.44 2.07 20.51
C SER A 358 -18.96 2.04 19.09
N VAL A 359 -18.95 3.20 18.44
CA VAL A 359 -19.12 3.32 17.00
C VAL A 359 -18.06 4.27 16.48
N ASN A 360 -17.33 3.82 15.46
CA ASN A 360 -16.44 4.68 14.68
C ASN A 360 -16.92 4.68 13.23
N ASN A 361 -17.40 5.83 12.77
CA ASN A 361 -17.89 6.00 11.41
C ASN A 361 -16.88 6.82 10.60
N SER A 362 -16.29 6.21 9.56
CA SER A 362 -15.34 6.86 8.66
C SER A 362 -15.90 7.14 7.26
N LEU A 363 -17.20 6.96 7.05
CA LEU A 363 -17.83 7.18 5.75
C LEU A 363 -17.66 8.64 5.30
N LYS A 364 -17.50 8.84 3.97
CA LYS A 364 -17.28 10.16 3.35
C LYS A 364 -18.54 11.06 3.27
N GLY A 365 -19.59 10.73 4.03
CA GLY A 365 -20.87 11.46 4.05
C GLY A 365 -21.93 10.83 3.16
N THR A 366 -22.73 11.64 2.47
CA THR A 366 -23.83 11.16 1.61
C THR A 366 -23.30 10.32 0.45
N LEU A 367 -23.85 9.13 0.24
CA LEU A 367 -23.44 8.29 -0.88
C LEU A 367 -23.66 9.02 -2.22
N PRO A 368 -22.74 8.87 -3.19
CA PRO A 368 -22.91 9.47 -4.51
C PRO A 368 -24.15 8.89 -5.19
N THR A 369 -25.00 9.77 -5.75
CA THR A 369 -26.19 9.36 -6.51
C THR A 369 -25.83 8.77 -7.87
N ASP A 370 -24.75 9.27 -8.47
CA ASP A 370 -24.19 8.76 -9.73
C ASP A 370 -23.04 7.80 -9.42
N ILE A 371 -23.37 6.60 -8.94
CA ILE A 371 -22.37 5.55 -8.77
C ILE A 371 -21.90 5.16 -10.18
N PRO A 372 -20.62 5.37 -10.52
CA PRO A 372 -20.10 4.99 -11.82
C PRO A 372 -20.23 3.47 -12.04
N GLN A 373 -20.59 3.08 -13.26
CA GLN A 373 -20.63 1.69 -13.69
C GLN A 373 -19.32 1.34 -14.40
N PHE A 374 -18.77 0.19 -14.05
CA PHE A 374 -17.50 -0.31 -14.60
C PHE A 374 -17.73 -1.62 -15.34
N ASP A 375 -17.09 -1.74 -16.50
CA ASP A 375 -16.94 -3.02 -17.18
C ASP A 375 -15.79 -3.78 -16.51
N GLU A 376 -16.06 -4.35 -15.34
CA GLU A 376 -15.07 -5.08 -14.54
C GLU A 376 -14.35 -6.18 -15.33
N PRO A 377 -15.04 -7.04 -16.13
CA PRO A 377 -14.36 -8.03 -16.96
C PRO A 377 -13.36 -7.41 -17.95
N LYS A 378 -13.74 -6.34 -18.63
CA LYS A 378 -12.86 -5.64 -19.58
C LYS A 378 -11.67 -5.01 -18.85
N LEU A 379 -11.86 -4.50 -17.64
CA LEU A 379 -10.78 -3.91 -16.84
C LEU A 379 -9.74 -4.92 -16.41
N LYS A 380 -10.18 -6.06 -15.85
CA LYS A 380 -9.26 -7.15 -15.47
C LYS A 380 -8.45 -7.61 -16.69
N SER A 381 -9.10 -7.74 -17.84
CA SER A 381 -8.44 -8.08 -19.09
C SER A 381 -7.39 -7.03 -19.50
N MET A 382 -7.74 -5.73 -19.46
CA MET A 382 -6.82 -4.66 -19.83
C MET A 382 -5.64 -4.50 -18.86
N LEU A 383 -5.86 -4.72 -17.57
CA LEU A 383 -4.80 -4.77 -16.57
C LEU A 383 -3.83 -5.91 -16.86
N LEU A 384 -4.34 -7.14 -17.01
CA LEU A 384 -3.49 -8.33 -17.19
C LEU A 384 -2.67 -8.31 -18.48
N LYS A 385 -3.08 -7.53 -19.49
CA LYS A 385 -2.26 -7.34 -20.69
C LYS A 385 -0.93 -6.65 -20.40
N ALA A 386 -0.84 -5.86 -19.32
CA ALA A 386 0.38 -5.23 -18.86
C ALA A 386 1.40 -6.21 -18.25
N TYR A 387 1.03 -7.49 -18.11
CA TYR A 387 1.83 -8.52 -17.46
C TYR A 387 2.03 -9.75 -18.36
N ASP A 388 3.23 -10.31 -18.28
CA ASP A 388 3.53 -11.67 -18.72
C ASP A 388 3.24 -12.66 -17.59
N VAL A 389 2.69 -13.81 -17.95
CA VAL A 389 2.50 -14.94 -17.04
C VAL A 389 3.63 -15.93 -17.33
N ILE A 390 4.60 -16.01 -16.43
CA ILE A 390 5.82 -16.79 -16.66
C ILE A 390 6.02 -17.86 -15.59
N PRO A 391 6.61 -19.01 -15.94
CA PRO A 391 7.03 -20.00 -14.96
C PRO A 391 8.15 -19.42 -14.09
N THR A 392 8.14 -19.76 -12.81
CA THR A 392 9.06 -19.25 -11.79
C THR A 392 9.26 -20.31 -10.71
N TYR A 393 10.50 -20.55 -10.33
CA TYR A 393 10.81 -21.32 -9.13
C TYR A 393 10.63 -20.46 -7.89
N TYR A 394 9.92 -21.02 -6.91
CA TYR A 394 9.65 -20.39 -5.63
C TYR A 394 10.00 -21.36 -4.51
N THR A 395 10.71 -20.85 -3.51
CA THR A 395 10.92 -21.56 -2.26
C THR A 395 10.12 -20.82 -1.20
N PRO A 396 9.09 -21.44 -0.61
CA PRO A 396 8.36 -20.85 0.50
C PRO A 396 9.37 -20.42 1.56
N PRO A 397 9.25 -19.22 2.15
CA PRO A 397 10.11 -18.84 3.25
C PRO A 397 10.04 -19.94 4.30
N LEU A 398 11.18 -20.55 4.64
CA LEU A 398 11.30 -21.33 5.86
C LEU A 398 10.73 -20.46 6.97
N ASN A 399 9.86 -20.99 7.83
CA ASN A 399 9.41 -20.25 9.01
C ASN A 399 10.66 -19.80 9.79
N LEU A 400 11.11 -18.56 9.55
CA LEU A 400 12.17 -17.89 10.28
C LEU A 400 11.56 -17.51 11.63
N ILE A 401 11.28 -18.53 12.45
CA ILE A 401 11.17 -18.35 13.88
C ILE A 401 12.60 -18.02 14.32
N ASN A 402 12.92 -16.73 14.32
CA ASN A 402 14.15 -16.22 14.92
C ASN A 402 14.15 -16.63 16.39
N LYS A 403 14.83 -17.74 16.70
CA LYS A 403 15.36 -17.94 18.04
C LYS A 403 16.65 -17.15 18.13
N LYS A 404 16.56 -16.08 18.94
CA LYS A 404 17.61 -15.16 19.42
C LYS A 404 17.61 -13.81 18.70
N GLU A 405 16.81 -12.91 19.25
CA GLU A 405 17.20 -11.51 19.40
C GLU A 405 18.45 -11.46 20.29
N ASP A 406 19.51 -10.83 19.79
CA ASP A 406 20.18 -9.71 20.44
C ASP A 406 21.38 -9.31 19.54
N GLU A 407 21.45 -8.01 19.22
CA GLU A 407 22.41 -7.31 18.33
C GLU A 407 22.06 -7.26 16.83
N ILE A 408 21.44 -6.14 16.43
CA ILE A 408 21.35 -5.72 15.01
C ILE A 408 22.74 -5.24 14.57
N ILE A 409 23.52 -6.15 13.99
CA ILE A 409 24.59 -5.76 13.07
C ILE A 409 23.96 -5.73 11.67
N GLN A 410 23.84 -4.55 11.06
CA GLN A 410 23.48 -4.40 9.64
C GLN A 410 24.62 -4.95 8.76
N THR A 411 24.70 -6.28 8.66
CA THR A 411 25.32 -6.95 7.52
C THR A 411 24.20 -7.62 6.75
N ASN A 412 23.97 -7.20 5.51
CA ASN A 412 23.05 -7.88 4.60
C ASN A 412 23.49 -9.36 4.50
N PRO A 413 22.57 -10.33 4.65
CA PRO A 413 22.97 -11.73 4.72
C PRO A 413 23.52 -12.19 3.38
N VAL A 414 24.79 -12.60 3.37
CA VAL A 414 25.33 -13.55 2.39
C VAL A 414 24.97 -14.93 2.90
N THR A 415 23.98 -15.55 2.29
CA THR A 415 23.57 -16.93 2.60
C THR A 415 23.79 -17.79 1.37
N ILE A 416 24.78 -18.66 1.45
CA ILE A 416 25.02 -19.71 0.47
C ILE A 416 24.71 -21.03 1.17
N THR A 417 23.61 -21.66 0.77
CA THR A 417 23.11 -22.88 1.39
C THR A 417 23.63 -24.11 0.64
N GLU A 418 24.23 -25.04 1.36
CA GLU A 418 24.66 -26.35 0.82
C GLU A 418 23.60 -27.44 1.06
N ASP A 419 22.70 -27.21 2.01
CA ASP A 419 21.59 -28.12 2.31
C ASP A 419 20.65 -28.27 1.11
N PRO A 420 20.05 -29.45 0.90
CA PRO A 420 19.08 -29.66 -0.17
C PRO A 420 17.88 -28.72 -0.05
N VAL A 421 17.59 -27.99 -1.14
CA VAL A 421 16.39 -27.13 -1.26
C VAL A 421 15.52 -27.65 -2.39
N LYS A 422 14.22 -27.77 -2.11
CA LYS A 422 13.20 -28.22 -3.07
C LYS A 422 12.27 -27.06 -3.43
N PRO A 423 12.59 -26.26 -4.47
CA PRO A 423 11.67 -25.23 -4.93
C PRO A 423 10.43 -25.87 -5.56
N VAL A 424 9.31 -25.14 -5.53
CA VAL A 424 8.10 -25.46 -6.28
C VAL A 424 8.05 -24.61 -7.56
N LEU A 425 7.42 -25.15 -8.59
CA LEU A 425 7.16 -24.40 -9.83
C LEU A 425 5.82 -23.67 -9.71
N VAL A 426 5.85 -22.36 -9.91
CA VAL A 426 4.68 -21.49 -9.89
C VAL A 426 4.65 -20.63 -11.15
N TYR A 427 3.48 -20.10 -11.49
CA TYR A 427 3.35 -18.97 -12.41
C TYR A 427 3.32 -17.67 -11.62
N THR A 428 4.04 -16.67 -12.10
CA THR A 428 4.05 -15.30 -11.56
C THR A 428 3.70 -14.29 -12.64
N LEU A 429 3.32 -13.08 -12.22
CA LEU A 429 3.07 -11.96 -13.10
C LEU A 429 4.29 -11.04 -13.14
N VAL A 430 4.84 -10.82 -14.33
CA VAL A 430 5.96 -9.91 -14.57
C VAL A 430 5.49 -8.74 -15.40
N ARG A 431 5.77 -7.51 -14.95
CA ARG A 431 5.39 -6.30 -15.71
C ARG A 431 6.13 -6.26 -17.03
N LYS A 432 5.37 -6.01 -18.10
CA LYS A 432 5.96 -5.85 -19.43
C LYS A 432 6.73 -4.57 -19.60
N ALA A 433 6.43 -3.49 -18.85
CA ALA A 433 7.06 -2.18 -19.00
C ALA A 433 6.93 -1.34 -17.71
N ASN A 434 7.53 -0.15 -17.70
CA ASN A 434 7.29 0.83 -16.64
C ASN A 434 5.91 1.49 -16.80
N TYR A 435 4.99 1.20 -15.88
CA TYR A 435 3.65 1.80 -15.89
C TYR A 435 3.52 3.05 -15.00
N SER A 436 4.58 3.52 -14.33
CA SER A 436 4.51 4.61 -13.34
C SER A 436 3.97 5.95 -13.85
N ASN A 437 4.10 6.22 -15.15
CA ASN A 437 3.59 7.44 -15.80
C ASN A 437 2.23 7.25 -16.48
N TYR A 438 1.59 6.09 -16.31
CA TYR A 438 0.35 5.72 -16.98
C TYR A 438 -0.67 5.18 -15.98
N PHE A 439 -1.94 5.27 -16.31
CA PHE A 439 -3.01 4.70 -15.51
C PHE A 439 -4.08 4.06 -16.40
N LEU A 440 -4.75 3.04 -15.87
CA LEU A 440 -5.92 2.45 -16.50
C LEU A 440 -7.17 3.21 -16.06
N ASP A 441 -7.77 3.97 -16.98
CA ASP A 441 -9.05 4.64 -16.76
C ASP A 441 -10.16 3.60 -16.78
N ALA A 442 -10.87 3.38 -15.66
CA ALA A 442 -11.88 2.34 -15.66
C ALA A 442 -13.22 2.70 -16.26
N LYS A 443 -13.50 3.98 -16.44
CA LYS A 443 -14.76 4.35 -17.08
C LYS A 443 -14.78 3.80 -18.50
N ASP A 444 -13.66 3.94 -19.20
CA ASP A 444 -13.53 3.54 -20.60
C ASP A 444 -12.78 2.19 -20.76
N ALA A 445 -12.11 1.73 -19.70
CA ALA A 445 -11.16 0.61 -19.68
C ALA A 445 -10.04 0.80 -20.70
N VAL A 446 -9.34 1.94 -20.61
CA VAL A 446 -8.25 2.32 -21.52
C VAL A 446 -7.06 2.90 -20.76
N TRP A 447 -5.85 2.71 -21.30
CA TRP A 447 -4.64 3.30 -20.74
C TRP A 447 -4.52 4.77 -21.15
N ARG A 448 -4.12 5.61 -20.19
CA ARG A 448 -3.87 7.04 -20.39
C ARG A 448 -2.56 7.46 -19.75
N ASP A 449 -1.93 8.45 -20.35
CA ASP A 449 -0.79 9.15 -19.77
C ASP A 449 -1.23 9.98 -18.55
N PHE A 450 -0.54 9.82 -17.43
CA PHE A 450 -0.91 10.44 -16.15
C PHE A 450 -0.86 11.98 -16.21
N SER A 451 0.08 12.54 -16.96
CA SER A 451 0.30 13.98 -17.05
C SER A 451 -0.67 14.67 -18.02
N THR A 452 -1.04 13.99 -19.10
CA THR A 452 -1.82 14.59 -20.20
C THR A 452 -3.23 14.03 -20.36
N ALA A 453 -3.57 12.92 -19.69
CA ALA A 453 -4.79 12.13 -19.88
C ALA A 453 -5.04 11.64 -21.33
N LYS A 454 -4.05 11.76 -22.21
CA LYS A 454 -4.14 11.27 -23.59
C LYS A 454 -4.15 9.74 -23.60
N LEU A 455 -4.95 9.19 -24.50
CA LEU A 455 -4.99 7.75 -24.77
C LEU A 455 -3.60 7.25 -25.17
N ILE A 456 -3.21 6.10 -24.63
CA ILE A 456 -1.99 5.40 -25.00
C ILE A 456 -2.26 3.89 -25.06
N THR A 457 -1.61 3.16 -25.96
CA THR A 457 -1.73 1.70 -26.03
C THR A 457 -0.63 1.03 -25.20
N ILE A 458 -0.86 -0.24 -24.83
CA ILE A 458 0.16 -1.06 -24.15
C ILE A 458 1.42 -1.18 -25.02
N ASP A 459 1.27 -1.45 -26.32
CA ASP A 459 2.41 -1.53 -27.25
C ASP A 459 3.22 -0.22 -27.29
N GLN A 460 2.55 0.94 -27.21
CA GLN A 460 3.21 2.23 -27.14
C GLN A 460 3.98 2.42 -25.82
N ILE A 461 3.43 1.95 -24.70
CA ILE A 461 4.13 1.97 -23.40
C ILE A 461 5.35 1.04 -23.46
N GLU A 462 5.20 -0.16 -23.97
CA GLU A 462 6.26 -1.17 -24.09
C GLU A 462 7.39 -0.75 -25.06
N SER A 463 7.07 0.04 -26.09
CA SER A 463 8.09 0.57 -27.01
C SER A 463 9.00 1.63 -26.41
N ARG A 464 8.66 2.15 -25.21
CA ARG A 464 9.42 3.19 -24.49
C ARG A 464 10.35 2.62 -23.41
N LYS A 465 10.63 1.31 -23.46
CA LYS A 465 11.54 0.59 -22.56
C LYS A 465 12.94 1.18 -22.55
#